data_AF-A0A6I9NP05-F1
#
_entry.id   AF-A0A6I9NP05-F1
#
_cell.length_a   1.000
_cell.length_b   1.000
_cell.length_c   1.000
_cell.angle_alpha   90.00
_cell.angle_beta   90.00
_cell.angle_gamma   90.00
#
_symmetry.space_group_name_H-M   'P 1'
#
loop_
_entity.id
_entity.type
_entity.pdbx_description
1 polymer ?
#
loop_
_entity_poly.entity_id
_entity_poly.type
_entity_poly.pdbx_seq_one_letter_code
_entity_poly.pdbx_strand_id
1 'polypeptide(L)'
;MKLLPEKEEVEKLRGYHGDVSKLSLADSFVHLLIQLPSYSLRIEALLLKEEFPAACEAMTRDLKTLRSATRGTNTRYIRTYLASH
;
A
#
# COMPACT_ATOMS: atom_id res chain seq x y z
N MET A 1 -1.27 11.24 -1.47
CA MET A 1 -2.70 11.08 -1.14
C MET A 1 -2.88 11.30 0.35
N LYS A 2 -3.91 12.06 0.77
CA LYS A 2 -4.18 12.37 2.18
C LYS A 2 -5.44 11.59 2.60
N LEU A 3 -5.25 10.35 3.07
CA LEU A 3 -6.34 9.44 3.45
C LEU A 3 -6.80 9.61 4.90
N LEU A 4 -5.94 10.21 5.74
CA LEU A 4 -6.25 10.51 7.13
C LEU A 4 -6.78 11.95 7.25
N PRO A 5 -7.82 12.17 8.06
CA PRO A 5 -8.30 13.51 8.38
C PRO A 5 -7.23 14.30 9.11
N GLU A 6 -7.30 15.63 9.00
CA GLU A 6 -6.33 16.51 9.65
C GLU A 6 -6.55 16.58 11.17
N LYS A 7 -5.50 16.84 11.94
CA LYS A 7 -5.61 16.87 13.41
C LYS A 7 -6.67 17.86 13.88
N GLU A 8 -6.72 19.05 13.29
CA GLU A 8 -7.67 20.10 13.63
C GLU A 8 -9.12 19.69 13.34
N GLU A 9 -9.35 18.99 12.24
CA GLU A 9 -10.65 18.42 11.87
C GLU A 9 -11.09 17.34 12.86
N VAL A 10 -10.17 16.44 13.25
CA VAL A 10 -10.42 15.39 14.24
C VAL A 10 -10.81 16.01 15.59
N GLU A 11 -10.06 17.00 16.08
CA GLU A 11 -10.34 17.67 17.36
C GLU A 11 -11.73 18.34 17.33
N LYS A 12 -12.04 19.05 16.23
CA LYS A 12 -13.35 19.69 16.04
C LYS A 12 -14.50 18.66 16.06
N LEU A 13 -14.34 17.55 15.35
CA LEU A 13 -15.39 16.52 15.25
C LEU A 13 -15.50 15.66 16.51
N ARG A 14 -14.44 15.49 17.31
CA ARG A 14 -14.53 14.84 18.63
C ARG A 14 -15.31 15.68 19.64
N GLY A 15 -15.18 17.00 19.58
CA GLY A 15 -15.92 17.93 20.43
C GLY A 15 -17.38 18.17 20.01
N TYR A 16 -17.81 17.59 18.88
CA TYR A 16 -19.17 17.75 18.38
C TYR A 16 -20.14 16.83 19.14
N HIS A 17 -21.03 17.44 19.93
CA HIS A 17 -22.10 16.75 20.67
C HIS A 17 -23.50 17.00 20.07
N GLY A 18 -23.56 17.53 18.85
CA GLY A 18 -24.82 17.75 18.14
C GLY A 18 -25.33 16.49 17.44
N ASP A 19 -26.39 16.66 16.67
CA ASP A 19 -26.97 15.59 15.86
C ASP A 19 -26.12 15.34 14.61
N VAL A 20 -25.46 14.17 14.54
CA VAL A 20 -24.57 13.76 13.43
C VAL A 20 -25.30 13.81 12.09
N SER A 21 -26.62 13.61 12.03
CA SER A 21 -27.38 13.70 10.77
C SER A 21 -27.42 15.12 10.17
N LYS A 22 -27.06 16.14 10.95
CA LYS A 22 -26.97 17.54 10.52
C LYS A 22 -25.57 17.91 10.00
N LEU A 23 -24.59 17.03 10.15
CA LEU A 23 -23.28 17.20 9.55
C LEU A 23 -23.35 16.94 8.04
N SER A 24 -22.40 17.50 7.29
CA SER A 24 -22.24 17.12 5.88
C SER A 24 -21.95 15.62 5.77
N LEU A 25 -22.13 15.03 4.59
CA LEU A 25 -21.80 13.61 4.38
C LEU A 25 -20.33 13.31 4.71
N ALA A 26 -19.42 14.22 4.33
CA ALA A 26 -17.99 14.09 4.60
C ALA A 26 -17.70 14.17 6.10
N ASP A 27 -18.23 15.18 6.78
CA ASP A 27 -18.04 15.34 8.23
C ASP A 27 -18.66 14.19 9.03
N SER A 28 -19.82 13.68 8.59
CA SER A 28 -20.49 12.53 9.20
C SER A 28 -19.62 11.27 9.07
N PHE A 29 -19.05 11.05 7.89
CA PHE A 29 -18.13 9.95 7.65
C PHE A 29 -16.90 10.04 8.54
N VAL A 30 -16.24 11.20 8.58
CA VAL A 30 -15.04 11.41 9.42
C VAL A 30 -15.39 11.28 10.89
N HIS A 31 -16.52 11.84 11.33
CA HIS A 31 -16.99 11.73 12.71
C HIS A 31 -17.19 10.26 13.11
N LEU A 32 -17.83 9.44 12.27
CA LEU A 32 -17.99 8.00 12.54
C LEU A 32 -16.65 7.25 12.53
N LEU A 33 -15.78 7.58 11.58
CA LEU A 33 -14.46 6.97 11.41
C LEU A 33 -13.57 7.17 12.66
N ILE A 34 -13.51 8.39 13.21
CA ILE A 34 -12.65 8.72 14.36
C ILE A 34 -13.12 8.10 15.69
N GLN A 35 -14.38 7.62 15.75
CA GLN A 35 -14.88 6.84 16.89
C GLN A 35 -14.37 5.40 16.88
N LEU A 36 -13.91 4.90 15.73
CA LEU A 36 -13.39 3.54 15.66
C LEU A 36 -12.06 3.43 16.42
N PRO A 37 -11.87 2.36 17.21
CA PRO A 37 -10.60 2.13 17.88
C PRO A 37 -9.51 1.93 16.82
N SER A 38 -8.42 2.66 17.00
CA SER A 38 -7.25 2.64 16.12
C SER A 38 -7.58 2.90 14.65
N TYR A 39 -8.50 3.83 14.36
CA TYR A 39 -8.93 4.14 12.99
C TYR A 39 -7.77 4.46 12.03
N SER A 40 -6.74 5.16 12.49
CA SER A 40 -5.56 5.46 11.66
C SER A 40 -4.86 4.20 11.17
N LEU A 41 -4.60 3.25 12.09
CA LEU A 41 -4.01 1.95 11.75
C LEU A 41 -4.90 1.15 10.80
N ARG A 42 -6.23 1.22 10.98
CA ARG A 42 -7.17 0.54 10.08
C ARG A 42 -7.09 1.09 8.66
N ILE A 43 -6.99 2.41 8.50
CA ILE A 43 -6.84 3.05 7.17
C ILE A 43 -5.50 2.66 6.54
N GLU A 44 -4.41 2.74 7.30
CA GLU A 44 -3.08 2.34 6.82
C GLU A 44 -3.06 0.86 6.40
N ALA A 45 -3.68 -0.02 7.19
CA ALA A 45 -3.80 -1.43 6.85
C ALA A 45 -4.67 -1.69 5.62
N LEU A 46 -5.75 -0.93 5.43
CA LEU A 46 -6.58 -1.01 4.22
C LEU A 46 -5.80 -0.56 2.98
N LEU A 47 -5.04 0.52 3.09
CA LEU A 47 -4.16 0.98 2.01
C LEU A 47 -3.11 -0.08 1.66
N LEU A 48 -2.41 -0.60 2.68
CA LEU A 48 -1.43 -1.66 2.48
C LEU A 48 -2.05 -2.88 1.82
N LYS A 49 -3.24 -3.31 2.26
CA LYS A 49 -3.94 -4.45 1.68
C LYS A 49 -4.21 -4.26 0.18
N GLU A 50 -4.53 -3.04 -0.24
CA GLU A 50 -4.79 -2.71 -1.65
C GLU A 50 -3.50 -2.64 -2.48
N GLU A 51 -2.43 -2.07 -1.94
CA GLU A 51 -1.17 -1.85 -2.67
C GLU A 51 -0.24 -3.06 -2.68
N PHE A 52 -0.32 -3.92 -1.65
CA PHE A 52 0.60 -5.03 -1.45
C PHE A 52 0.65 -6.04 -2.60
N PRO A 53 -0.49 -6.46 -3.22
CA PRO A 53 -0.45 -7.39 -4.35
C PRO A 53 0.39 -6.88 -5.53
N ALA A 54 0.20 -5.62 -5.91
CA ALA A 54 0.93 -4.99 -7.01
C ALA A 54 2.45 -4.93 -6.73
N ALA A 55 2.81 -4.61 -5.47
CA ALA A 55 4.21 -4.62 -5.03
C ALA A 55 4.82 -6.04 -5.08
N CYS A 56 4.09 -7.06 -4.64
CA CYS A 56 4.52 -8.46 -4.74
C CYS A 56 4.71 -8.93 -6.17
N GLU A 57 3.81 -8.55 -7.08
CA GLU A 57 3.93 -8.87 -8.49
C GLU A 57 5.17 -8.22 -9.12
N ALA A 58 5.43 -6.95 -8.81
CA ALA A 58 6.64 -6.25 -9.25
C ALA A 58 7.90 -6.98 -8.78
N MET A 59 7.99 -7.26 -7.47
CA MET A 59 9.13 -8.00 -6.90
C MET A 59 9.30 -9.38 -7.54
N THR A 60 8.20 -10.09 -7.81
CA THR A 60 8.23 -11.40 -8.46
C THR A 60 8.76 -11.31 -9.89
N ARG A 61 8.39 -10.26 -10.65
CA ARG A 61 8.93 -10.03 -11.99
C ARG A 61 10.43 -9.77 -11.94
N ASP A 62 10.89 -8.94 -11.02
CA ASP A 62 12.31 -8.61 -10.89
C ASP A 62 13.15 -9.84 -10.54
N LEU A 63 12.67 -10.67 -9.60
CA LEU A 63 13.32 -11.94 -9.25
C LEU A 63 13.36 -12.91 -10.45
N LYS A 64 12.28 -12.98 -11.25
CA LYS A 64 12.26 -13.80 -12.47
C LYS A 64 13.27 -13.29 -13.50
N THR A 65 13.41 -11.99 -13.68
CA THR A 65 14.38 -11.37 -14.59
C THR A 65 15.81 -11.70 -14.17
N LEU A 66 16.15 -11.49 -12.88
CA LEU A 66 17.48 -11.82 -12.34
C LEU A 66 17.81 -13.31 -12.47
N ARG A 67 16.84 -14.20 -12.17
CA ARG A 67 17.02 -15.65 -12.33
C ARG A 67 17.22 -16.06 -13.79
N SER A 68 16.56 -15.38 -14.72
CA SER A 68 16.70 -15.66 -16.14
C SER A 68 18.07 -15.20 -16.67
N ALA A 69 18.55 -14.03 -16.23
CA ALA A 69 19.87 -13.52 -16.59
C ALA A 69 21.00 -14.45 -16.11
N THR A 70 20.95 -14.91 -14.86
CA THR A 70 21.94 -15.84 -14.27
C THR A 70 21.95 -17.23 -14.92
N ARG A 71 20.80 -17.73 -15.39
CA ARG A 71 20.74 -18.96 -16.20
C ARG A 71 21.24 -18.73 -17.63
N GLY A 72 20.90 -17.60 -18.24
CA GLY A 72 21.32 -17.24 -19.58
C GLY A 72 22.84 -17.12 -19.71
N THR A 73 23.51 -16.57 -18.69
CA THR A 73 24.99 -16.45 -18.66
C THR A 73 25.70 -17.79 -18.50
N ASN A 74 25.09 -18.77 -17.82
CA ASN A 74 25.70 -20.09 -17.57
C ASN A 74 25.71 -20.99 -18.82
N THR A 75 24.77 -20.81 -19.76
CA THR A 75 24.48 -21.90 -20.72
C THR A 75 24.98 -21.71 -22.16
N ARG A 76 25.37 -20.51 -22.61
CA ARG A 76 25.71 -20.29 -24.04
C ARG A 76 27.08 -19.71 -24.34
N TYR A 77 27.53 -18.68 -23.62
CA TYR A 77 28.84 -18.07 -23.88
C TYR A 77 29.99 -18.89 -23.28
N ILE A 78 29.89 -19.28 -22.01
CA ILE A 78 30.98 -19.99 -21.33
C ILE A 78 31.18 -21.39 -21.93
N ARG A 79 30.08 -22.08 -22.26
CA ARG A 79 30.13 -23.44 -22.81
C ARG A 79 30.66 -23.52 -24.24
N THR A 80 30.41 -22.51 -25.08
CA THR A 80 31.02 -22.45 -26.42
C THR A 80 32.48 -22.02 -26.35
N TYR A 81 32.81 -21.06 -25.47
CA TYR A 81 34.19 -20.61 -25.29
C TYR A 81 35.13 -21.72 -24.78
N LEU A 82 34.65 -22.53 -23.83
CA LEU A 82 35.37 -23.70 -23.29
C LEU A 82 35.38 -24.92 -24.22
N ALA A 83 34.55 -24.96 -25.27
CA ALA A 83 34.57 -26.03 -26.27
C ALA A 83 35.41 -25.68 -27.51
N SER A 84 35.88 -24.43 -27.62
CA SER A 84 36.66 -23.91 -28.74
C SER A 84 38.17 -23.88 -28.47
N HIS A 85 38.60 -24.29 -27.27
CA HIS A 85 39.99 -24.43 -26.81
C HIS A 85 40.10 -25.73 -26.01
#